data_AF-A0A850MDI0-F1
#
_entry.id   AF-A0A850MDI0-F1
#
_cell.length_a   1.000
_cell.length_b   1.000
_cell.length_c   1.000
_cell.angle_alpha   90.00
_cell.angle_beta   90.00
_cell.angle_gamma   90.00
#
_symmetry.space_group_name_H-M   'P 1'
#
loop_
_entity.id
_entity.type
_entity.pdbx_description
1 polymer ?
#
loop_
_entity_poly.entity_id
_entity_poly.type
_entity_poly.pdbx_seq_one_letter_code
_entity_poly.pdbx_strand_id
1 'polypeptide(L)'
;MPRGIALIGWTNKEGFFLIYKYPPEDFELTQQEIMRIGSLHRMRQLDASVITLKLKELNVVSFFSGLITAQYYIAPNFVIALLLEKHENPQEYKKIIPMGAKIVLQEFPVKRFDARTTTFRDVLRYTENASQTLPVLYHAVTNHQIPINEDELAIILAAEHKADKIEREHEQLKEDLKNKESMIETLQDMIKQLSEKIKSEETMSRFKASLALRMEIEELKVKISSIQKQLSDKNQQLKKESENMQLLQESLTDLIDYKLVMQHRDAETREFLKSLLEVLAPHDDEFLLELIDRIEDYLNHIEWIPEMD
;
A
#
# COMPACT_ATOMS: atom_id res chain seq x y z
N MET A 1 8.62 27.35 46.64
CA MET A 1 8.36 25.93 46.95
C MET A 1 6.87 25.70 46.79
N PRO A 2 6.42 24.54 46.28
CA PRO A 2 5.01 24.24 46.12
C PRO A 2 4.22 24.52 47.39
N ARG A 3 3.15 25.31 47.30
CA ARG A 3 2.30 25.68 48.43
C ARG A 3 1.48 24.50 48.96
N GLY A 4 1.20 23.51 48.12
CA GLY A 4 0.52 22.31 48.55
C GLY A 4 0.16 21.37 47.41
N ILE A 5 -0.49 20.27 47.74
CA ILE A 5 -1.00 19.27 46.81
C ILE A 5 -2.42 18.87 47.20
N ALA A 6 -3.25 18.57 46.20
CA ALA A 6 -4.62 18.13 46.38
C ALA A 6 -4.90 16.87 45.56
N LEU A 7 -5.63 15.94 46.16
CA LEU A 7 -6.25 14.81 45.49
C LEU A 7 -7.73 15.15 45.29
N ILE A 8 -8.17 15.11 44.04
CA ILE A 8 -9.52 15.42 43.60
C ILE A 8 -10.10 14.17 42.95
N GLY A 9 -11.32 13.80 43.34
CA GLY A 9 -12.06 12.71 42.74
C GLY A 9 -13.11 13.20 41.75
N TRP A 10 -13.56 12.31 40.89
CA TRP A 10 -14.70 12.56 40.01
C TRP A 10 -15.75 11.44 40.08
N THR A 11 -17.03 11.84 40.16
CA THR A 11 -18.16 10.92 39.95
C THR A 11 -19.21 11.57 39.04
N ASN A 12 -20.07 10.75 38.41
CA ASN A 12 -21.18 11.25 37.59
C ASN A 12 -22.19 12.08 38.40
N LYS A 13 -22.31 11.85 39.72
CA LYS A 13 -23.30 12.51 40.56
C LYS A 13 -22.82 13.86 41.09
N GLU A 14 -21.57 13.94 41.54
CA GLU A 14 -21.04 15.13 42.22
C GLU A 14 -20.12 15.97 41.35
N GLY A 15 -19.70 15.47 40.18
CA GLY A 15 -18.65 16.09 39.41
C GLY A 15 -17.31 15.96 40.12
N PHE A 16 -16.50 17.02 40.12
CA PHE A 16 -15.21 17.04 40.80
C PHE A 16 -15.35 17.50 42.24
N PHE A 17 -14.70 16.79 43.16
CA PHE A 17 -14.70 17.10 44.58
C PHE A 17 -13.32 16.87 45.19
N LEU A 18 -13.00 17.64 46.23
CA LEU A 18 -11.77 17.45 46.97
C LEU A 18 -11.87 16.19 47.82
N ILE A 19 -10.90 15.28 47.68
CA ILE A 19 -10.74 14.12 48.54
C ILE A 19 -9.86 14.49 49.73
N TYR A 20 -8.68 15.00 49.44
CA TYR A 20 -7.67 15.31 50.45
C TYR A 20 -6.74 16.41 49.97
N LYS A 21 -6.20 17.20 50.89
CA LYS A 21 -5.20 18.23 50.60
C LYS A 21 -4.08 18.21 51.65
N TYR A 22 -2.88 18.60 51.22
CA TYR A 22 -1.71 18.67 52.09
C TYR A 22 -0.77 19.81 51.68
N PRO A 23 -0.25 20.62 52.62
CA PRO A 23 -0.65 20.68 54.03
C PRO A 23 -2.08 21.23 54.20
N PRO A 24 -2.84 20.80 55.23
CA PRO A 24 -4.25 21.14 55.35
C PRO A 24 -4.52 22.63 55.64
N GLU A 25 -3.58 23.34 56.25
CA GLU A 25 -3.75 24.72 56.71
C GLU A 25 -3.16 25.77 55.75
N ASP A 26 -2.30 25.37 54.80
CA ASP A 26 -1.48 26.32 54.02
C ASP A 26 -2.21 26.94 52.83
N PHE A 27 -3.27 26.29 52.36
CA PHE A 27 -4.07 26.76 51.23
C PHE A 27 -5.50 26.27 51.29
N GLU A 28 -6.40 27.02 50.67
CA GLU A 28 -7.77 26.62 50.43
C GLU A 28 -8.05 26.56 48.93
N LEU A 29 -8.81 25.55 48.53
CA LEU A 29 -9.34 25.42 47.19
C LEU A 29 -10.84 25.55 47.26
N THR A 30 -11.38 26.55 46.57
CA THR A 30 -12.83 26.70 46.44
C THR A 30 -13.38 25.60 45.53
N GLN A 31 -14.66 25.28 45.69
CA GLN A 31 -15.33 24.30 44.81
C GLN A 31 -15.30 24.73 43.33
N GLN A 32 -15.30 26.05 43.07
CA GLN A 32 -15.15 26.58 41.71
C GLN A 32 -13.78 26.27 41.12
N GLU A 33 -12.70 26.38 41.91
CA GLU A 33 -11.34 26.05 41.47
C GLU A 33 -11.17 24.55 41.24
N ILE A 34 -11.70 23.71 42.12
CA ILE A 34 -11.71 22.24 41.96
C ILE A 34 -12.42 21.86 40.67
N MET A 35 -13.61 22.40 40.44
CA MET A 35 -14.38 22.17 39.22
C MET A 35 -13.66 22.69 37.98
N ARG A 36 -12.96 23.83 38.07
CA ARG A 36 -12.19 24.39 36.97
C ARG A 36 -10.99 23.53 36.61
N ILE A 37 -10.23 23.05 37.60
CA ILE A 37 -9.07 22.14 37.40
C ILE A 37 -9.56 20.85 36.72
N GLY A 38 -10.56 20.19 37.29
CA GLY A 38 -11.06 18.93 36.75
C GLY A 38 -11.72 19.07 35.37
N SER A 39 -12.55 20.10 35.17
CA SER A 39 -13.22 20.35 33.88
C SER A 39 -12.23 20.60 32.76
N LEU A 40 -11.10 21.28 33.04
CA LEU A 40 -10.10 21.57 32.01
C LEU A 40 -9.41 20.31 31.49
N HIS A 41 -9.24 19.27 32.34
CA HIS A 41 -8.82 17.96 31.86
C HIS A 41 -9.87 17.35 30.93
N ARG A 42 -11.14 17.26 31.37
CA ARG A 42 -12.22 16.63 30.58
C ARG A 42 -12.53 17.33 29.26
N MET A 43 -12.36 18.66 29.19
CA MET A 43 -12.58 19.42 27.96
C MET A 43 -11.50 19.15 26.92
N ARG A 44 -10.28 18.80 27.35
CA ARG A 44 -9.16 18.54 26.46
C ARG A 44 -9.09 17.08 26.05
N GLN A 45 -9.07 16.17 27.03
CA GLN A 45 -8.88 14.73 26.80
C GLN A 45 -9.61 13.90 27.86
N LEU A 46 -10.14 12.75 27.44
CA LEU A 46 -10.74 11.76 28.36
C LEU A 46 -9.68 10.81 28.93
N ASP A 47 -8.49 10.78 28.31
CA ASP A 47 -7.34 9.98 28.70
C ASP A 47 -6.50 10.66 29.79
N ALA A 48 -5.54 9.92 30.35
CA ALA A 48 -4.56 10.46 31.27
C ALA A 48 -3.80 11.65 30.64
N SER A 49 -3.70 12.77 31.35
CA SER A 49 -3.18 14.02 30.79
C SER A 49 -2.65 14.97 31.87
N VAL A 50 -1.77 15.88 31.47
CA VAL A 50 -1.24 16.93 32.35
C VAL A 50 -1.68 18.28 31.84
N ILE A 51 -2.14 19.13 32.76
CA ILE A 51 -2.45 20.51 32.44
C ILE A 51 -1.73 21.45 33.40
N THR A 52 -1.51 22.66 32.91
CA THR A 52 -1.07 23.78 33.74
C THR A 52 -2.13 24.87 33.66
N LEU A 53 -2.51 25.42 34.81
CA LEU A 53 -3.55 26.43 34.93
C LEU A 53 -3.05 27.57 35.83
N LYS A 54 -3.37 28.81 35.46
CA LYS A 54 -3.20 29.96 36.35
C LYS A 54 -4.52 30.26 37.05
N LEU A 55 -4.53 30.14 38.37
CA LEU A 55 -5.59 30.64 39.24
C LEU A 55 -5.25 32.07 39.68
N LYS A 56 -6.12 32.70 40.48
CA LYS A 56 -5.97 34.12 40.85
C LYS A 56 -4.65 34.40 41.57
N GLU A 57 -4.27 33.52 42.49
CA GLU A 57 -3.07 33.67 43.34
C GLU A 57 -2.08 32.50 43.22
N LEU A 58 -2.46 31.43 42.52
CA LEU A 58 -1.70 30.19 42.43
C LEU A 58 -1.47 29.79 40.98
N ASN A 59 -0.30 29.22 40.71
CA ASN A 59 -0.10 28.41 39.52
C ASN A 59 -0.40 26.96 39.88
N VAL A 60 -1.05 26.22 38.99
CA VAL A 60 -1.42 24.82 39.22
C VAL A 60 -0.84 23.98 38.10
N VAL A 61 -0.28 22.84 38.48
CA VAL A 61 0.05 21.74 37.58
C VAL A 61 -0.71 20.53 38.08
N SER A 62 -1.53 19.95 37.22
CA SER A 62 -2.36 18.82 37.61
C SER A 62 -2.26 17.68 36.61
N PHE A 63 -2.30 16.47 37.13
CA PHE A 63 -2.36 15.23 36.38
C PHE A 63 -3.72 14.58 36.59
N PHE A 64 -4.41 14.30 35.50
CA PHE A 64 -5.62 13.50 35.49
C PHE A 64 -5.26 12.08 35.12
N SER A 65 -5.75 11.11 35.90
CA SER A 65 -5.45 9.72 35.68
C SER A 65 -6.22 9.09 34.53
N GLY A 66 -7.19 9.79 33.92
CA GLY A 66 -8.02 9.27 32.83
C GLY A 66 -9.37 8.70 33.30
N LEU A 67 -10.35 8.60 32.40
CA LEU A 67 -11.65 7.99 32.71
C LEU A 67 -11.59 6.46 32.65
N ILE A 68 -12.45 5.79 33.41
CA ILE A 68 -12.60 4.32 33.34
C ILE A 68 -13.02 3.82 31.95
N THR A 69 -13.74 4.65 31.19
CA THR A 69 -14.18 4.36 29.83
C THR A 69 -13.14 4.67 28.76
N ALA A 70 -11.96 5.15 29.16
CA ALA A 70 -10.89 5.60 28.28
C ALA A 70 -9.54 5.01 28.76
N GLN A 71 -8.42 5.50 28.24
CA GLN A 71 -7.11 5.09 28.73
C GLN A 71 -6.81 5.77 30.08
N TYR A 72 -6.61 4.99 31.14
CA TYR A 72 -6.27 5.50 32.46
C TYR A 72 -4.95 4.93 32.99
N TYR A 73 -4.31 5.67 33.89
CA TYR A 73 -3.07 5.30 34.57
C TYR A 73 -3.37 4.84 36.00
N ILE A 74 -3.15 3.55 36.26
CA ILE A 74 -3.30 2.86 37.56
C ILE A 74 -4.72 2.85 38.13
N ALA A 75 -5.33 4.01 38.38
CA ALA A 75 -6.69 4.14 38.91
C ALA A 75 -7.44 5.27 38.18
N PRO A 76 -8.68 5.03 37.69
CA PRO A 76 -9.40 6.03 36.90
C PRO A 76 -10.06 7.11 37.76
N ASN A 77 -10.39 8.25 37.15
CA ASN A 77 -11.22 9.33 37.69
C ASN A 77 -10.60 10.14 38.84
N PHE A 78 -9.27 10.23 38.92
CA PHE A 78 -8.56 11.03 39.91
C PHE A 78 -7.76 12.15 39.26
N VAL A 79 -7.71 13.30 39.93
CA VAL A 79 -6.82 14.41 39.58
C VAL A 79 -5.89 14.66 40.77
N ILE A 80 -4.60 14.69 40.51
CA ILE A 80 -3.59 15.14 41.48
C ILE A 80 -3.14 16.52 41.05
N ALA A 81 -3.40 17.53 41.88
CA ALA A 81 -3.09 18.93 41.60
C ALA A 81 -2.03 19.45 42.57
N LEU A 82 -0.86 19.83 42.05
CA LEU A 82 0.16 20.54 42.79
C LEU A 82 -0.06 22.05 42.64
N LEU A 83 -0.15 22.73 43.76
CA LEU A 83 -0.38 24.17 43.85
C LEU A 83 0.93 24.87 44.14
N LEU A 84 1.22 25.84 43.31
CA LEU A 84 2.47 26.58 43.28
C LEU A 84 2.19 28.05 43.55
N GLU A 85 3.18 28.73 44.10
CA GLU A 85 3.13 30.18 44.21
C GLU A 85 3.13 30.84 42.83
N LYS A 86 2.64 32.09 42.77
CA LYS A 86 2.48 32.84 41.52
C LYS A 86 3.77 32.99 40.71
N HIS A 87 4.91 33.01 41.38
CA HIS A 87 6.23 33.20 40.77
C HIS A 87 6.88 31.88 40.31
N GLU A 88 6.36 30.73 40.75
CA GLU A 88 6.89 29.42 40.39
C GLU A 88 6.42 28.98 39.00
N ASN A 89 7.28 28.28 38.27
CA ASN A 89 7.00 27.81 36.92
C ASN A 89 6.34 26.42 36.92
N PRO A 90 5.06 26.29 36.53
CA PRO A 90 4.38 24.99 36.53
C PRO A 90 4.93 24.00 35.49
N GLN A 91 5.71 24.46 34.50
CA GLN A 91 6.28 23.58 33.47
C GLN A 91 7.32 22.60 34.03
N GLU A 92 8.04 22.98 35.09
CA GLU A 92 9.09 22.15 35.71
C GLU A 92 8.53 20.85 36.31
N TYR A 93 7.26 20.88 36.71
CA TYR A 93 6.59 19.78 37.38
C TYR A 93 5.77 18.89 36.45
N LYS A 94 5.66 19.24 35.16
CA LYS A 94 4.83 18.50 34.18
C LYS A 94 5.24 17.04 34.05
N LYS A 95 6.54 16.75 34.10
CA LYS A 95 7.06 15.39 34.04
C LYS A 95 7.04 14.68 35.40
N ILE A 96 7.19 15.45 36.48
CA ILE A 96 7.35 14.93 37.84
C ILE A 96 6.02 14.41 38.39
N ILE A 97 4.95 15.18 38.25
CA ILE A 97 3.65 14.85 38.86
C ILE A 97 3.05 13.54 38.32
N PRO A 98 3.02 13.27 37.00
CA PRO A 98 2.54 11.99 36.47
C PRO A 98 3.32 10.80 36.99
N MET A 99 4.65 10.92 37.03
CA MET A 99 5.53 9.86 37.54
C MET A 99 5.34 9.61 39.03
N GLY A 100 5.10 10.68 39.79
CA GLY A 100 4.78 10.61 41.21
C GLY A 100 3.39 10.06 41.51
N ALA A 101 2.45 10.17 40.56
CA ALA A 101 1.06 9.81 40.78
C ALA A 101 0.88 8.36 41.25
N LYS A 102 1.77 7.44 40.87
CA LYS A 102 1.74 6.05 41.32
C LYS A 102 1.79 5.87 42.84
N ILE A 103 2.48 6.76 43.55
CA ILE A 103 2.59 6.75 45.03
C ILE A 103 1.19 6.83 45.66
N VAL A 104 0.28 7.56 45.02
CA VAL A 104 -1.08 7.78 45.51
C VAL A 104 -2.07 6.81 44.86
N LEU A 105 -1.98 6.63 43.54
CA LEU A 105 -2.98 5.90 42.76
C LEU A 105 -2.97 4.38 42.99
N GLN A 106 -1.84 3.79 43.42
CA GLN A 106 -1.75 2.35 43.70
C GLN A 106 -2.64 1.89 44.86
N GLU A 107 -3.03 2.82 45.75
CA GLU A 107 -3.92 2.55 46.88
C GLU A 107 -5.39 2.35 46.45
N PHE A 108 -5.74 2.68 45.20
CA PHE A 108 -7.12 2.64 44.71
C PHE A 108 -7.35 1.40 43.81
N PRO A 109 -8.07 0.37 44.29
CA PRO A 109 -8.28 -0.85 43.52
C PRO A 109 -9.23 -0.64 42.33
N VAL A 110 -8.75 -0.98 41.12
CA VAL A 110 -9.46 -0.82 39.83
C VAL A 110 -10.82 -1.55 39.77
N LYS A 111 -10.96 -2.71 40.44
CA LYS A 111 -12.16 -3.57 40.31
C LYS A 111 -13.44 -3.00 40.95
N ARG A 112 -13.39 -1.87 41.66
CA ARG A 112 -14.54 -1.34 42.44
C ARG A 112 -15.00 0.05 42.02
N PHE A 113 -14.38 0.67 41.02
CA PHE A 113 -14.61 2.09 40.72
C PHE A 113 -15.39 2.29 39.42
N ASP A 114 -16.62 1.77 39.36
CA ASP A 114 -17.53 2.10 38.27
C ASP A 114 -18.17 3.48 38.52
N ALA A 115 -17.75 4.48 37.74
CA ALA A 115 -18.25 5.85 37.84
C ALA A 115 -19.79 5.99 37.79
N ARG A 116 -20.52 4.99 37.29
CA ARG A 116 -21.99 4.98 37.24
C ARG A 116 -22.62 4.56 38.58
N THR A 117 -21.95 3.72 39.36
CA THR A 117 -22.49 3.12 40.59
C THR A 117 -21.77 3.59 41.85
N THR A 118 -20.51 4.02 41.74
CA THR A 118 -19.70 4.55 42.84
C THR A 118 -20.21 5.91 43.31
N THR A 119 -20.54 6.01 44.59
CA THR A 119 -20.86 7.28 45.25
C THR A 119 -19.63 7.87 45.94
N PHE A 120 -19.66 9.15 46.27
CA PHE A 120 -18.60 9.81 47.04
C PHE A 120 -18.23 9.08 48.34
N ARG A 121 -19.22 8.52 49.04
CA ARG A 121 -18.98 7.71 50.25
C ARG A 121 -18.16 6.46 49.98
N ASP A 122 -18.33 5.84 48.82
CA ASP A 122 -17.56 4.66 48.43
C ASP A 122 -16.11 5.03 48.14
N VAL A 123 -15.87 6.21 47.55
CA VAL A 123 -14.52 6.77 47.36
C VAL A 123 -13.86 6.99 48.71
N LEU A 124 -14.54 7.67 49.64
CA LEU A 124 -13.99 7.99 50.96
C LEU A 124 -13.62 6.76 51.80
N ARG A 125 -14.25 5.61 51.58
CA ARG A 125 -13.87 4.36 52.27
C ARG A 125 -12.46 3.86 51.92
N TYR A 126 -11.95 4.22 50.74
CA TYR A 126 -10.59 3.86 50.32
C TYR A 126 -9.60 5.00 50.54
N THR A 127 -10.04 6.17 51.04
CA THR A 127 -9.18 7.36 51.20
C THR A 127 -8.49 7.43 52.56
N GLU A 128 -8.68 6.45 53.45
CA GLU A 128 -7.92 6.37 54.71
C GLU A 128 -6.41 6.43 54.44
N ASN A 129 -5.95 5.77 53.37
CA ASN A 129 -4.55 5.77 52.96
C ASN A 129 -4.13 7.04 52.19
N ALA A 130 -5.06 7.79 51.59
CA ALA A 130 -4.74 9.02 50.87
C ALA A 130 -4.14 10.10 51.80
N SER A 131 -4.56 10.09 53.07
CA SER A 131 -3.98 10.93 54.12
C SER A 131 -2.51 10.62 54.42
N GLN A 132 -2.03 9.42 54.06
CA GLN A 132 -0.67 8.96 54.27
C GLN A 132 0.18 9.11 53.00
N THR A 133 -0.38 8.77 51.83
CA THR A 133 0.38 8.75 50.56
C THR A 133 0.51 10.12 49.89
N LEU A 134 -0.49 11.00 50.03
CA LEU A 134 -0.44 12.33 49.42
C LEU A 134 0.67 13.22 50.03
N PRO A 135 0.89 13.23 51.37
CA PRO A 135 2.06 13.88 51.96
C PRO A 135 3.39 13.29 51.47
N VAL A 136 3.49 11.96 51.33
CA VAL A 136 4.69 11.30 50.81
C VAL A 136 5.00 11.77 49.39
N LEU A 137 3.98 11.86 48.53
CA LEU A 137 4.13 12.44 47.20
C LEU A 137 4.59 13.90 47.26
N TYR A 138 3.97 14.73 48.09
CA TYR A 138 4.36 16.14 48.24
C TYR A 138 5.83 16.29 48.64
N HIS A 139 6.28 15.54 49.65
CA HIS A 139 7.67 15.54 50.11
C HIS A 139 8.62 15.00 49.05
N ALA A 140 8.22 13.98 48.29
CA ALA A 140 9.04 13.46 47.19
C ALA A 140 9.19 14.48 46.05
N VAL A 141 8.11 15.22 45.70
CA VAL A 141 8.16 16.29 44.69
C VAL A 141 9.06 17.43 45.15
N THR A 142 8.84 17.94 46.37
CA THR A 142 9.58 19.09 46.92
C THR A 142 11.06 18.78 47.11
N ASN A 143 11.41 17.55 47.48
CA ASN A 143 12.81 17.10 47.62
C ASN A 143 13.41 16.53 46.33
N HIS A 144 12.69 16.57 45.21
CA HIS A 144 13.13 16.07 43.89
C HIS A 144 13.55 14.59 43.89
N GLN A 145 12.84 13.77 44.66
CA GLN A 145 13.12 12.34 44.85
C GLN A 145 12.34 11.43 43.89
N ILE A 146 11.62 12.00 42.92
CA ILE A 146 10.82 11.24 41.97
C ILE A 146 11.66 10.99 40.72
N PRO A 147 12.10 9.74 40.46
CA PRO A 147 12.85 9.42 39.26
C PRO A 147 11.93 9.54 38.03
N ILE A 148 12.43 10.20 36.99
CA ILE A 148 11.74 10.31 35.70
C ILE A 148 12.19 9.14 34.83
N ASN A 149 11.26 8.23 34.55
CA ASN A 149 11.44 7.20 33.53
C ASN A 149 10.74 7.69 32.26
N GLU A 150 11.52 8.05 31.23
CA GLU A 150 10.98 8.62 29.99
C GLU A 150 10.09 7.63 29.22
N ASP A 151 10.34 6.31 29.33
CA ASP A 151 9.49 5.30 28.68
C ASP A 151 8.12 5.21 29.35
N GLU A 152 8.09 5.19 30.69
CA GLU A 152 6.85 5.20 31.46
C GLU A 152 6.08 6.51 31.23
N LEU A 153 6.79 7.64 31.22
CA LEU A 153 6.20 8.94 30.94
C LEU A 153 5.60 9.02 29.54
N ALA A 154 6.27 8.46 28.52
CA ALA A 154 5.76 8.40 27.16
C ALA A 154 4.48 7.56 27.07
N ILE A 155 4.36 6.49 27.87
CA ILE A 155 3.12 5.69 27.96
C ILE A 155 2.00 6.50 28.61
N ILE A 156 2.30 7.22 29.70
CA ILE A 156 1.32 8.07 30.40
C ILE A 156 0.83 9.22 29.50
N LEU A 157 1.73 9.83 28.74
CA LEU A 157 1.46 10.98 27.87
C LEU A 157 1.19 10.59 26.41
N ALA A 158 0.99 9.30 26.11
CA ALA A 158 0.78 8.82 24.75
C ALA A 158 -0.43 9.48 24.05
N ALA A 159 -1.43 9.91 24.82
CA ALA A 159 -2.60 10.63 24.32
C ALA A 159 -2.28 12.09 23.91
N GLU A 160 -1.43 12.80 24.66
CA GLU A 160 -0.94 14.14 24.28
C GLU A 160 -0.17 14.08 22.96
N HIS A 161 0.72 13.09 22.80
CA HIS A 161 1.46 12.91 21.56
C HIS A 161 0.57 12.58 20.34
N LYS A 162 -0.53 11.85 20.55
CA LYS A 162 -1.52 11.60 19.49
C LYS A 162 -2.24 12.88 19.08
N ALA A 163 -2.65 13.70 20.04
CA ALA A 163 -3.31 14.98 19.76
C ALA A 163 -2.39 15.94 18.99
N ASP A 164 -1.14 16.09 19.42
CA ASP A 164 -0.14 16.93 18.73
C ASP A 164 0.15 16.46 17.30
N LYS A 165 0.05 15.14 17.06
CA LYS A 165 0.21 14.56 15.72
C LYS A 165 -1.00 14.90 14.83
N ILE A 166 -2.21 14.74 15.36
CA ILE A 166 -3.45 15.05 14.64
C ILE A 166 -3.53 16.54 14.32
N GLU A 167 -3.13 17.42 15.25
CA GLU A 167 -3.15 18.87 15.03
C GLU A 167 -2.17 19.30 13.93
N ARG A 168 -0.98 18.69 13.89
CA ARG A 168 -0.02 18.89 12.79
C ARG A 168 -0.56 18.40 11.45
N GLU A 169 -1.18 17.22 11.41
CA GLU A 169 -1.82 16.69 10.20
C GLU A 169 -2.96 17.60 9.73
N HIS A 170 -3.75 18.15 10.66
CA HIS A 170 -4.85 19.06 10.35
C HIS A 170 -4.37 20.39 9.75
N GLU A 171 -3.35 21.03 10.33
CA GLU A 171 -2.78 22.26 9.76
C GLU A 171 -2.16 22.02 8.38
N GLN A 172 -1.49 20.87 8.18
CA GLN A 172 -0.97 20.51 6.87
C GLN A 172 -2.07 20.31 5.83
N LEU A 173 -3.16 19.63 6.18
CA LEU A 173 -4.32 19.46 5.30
C LEU A 173 -5.00 20.79 4.95
N LYS A 174 -5.02 21.73 5.89
CA LYS A 174 -5.59 23.07 5.69
C LYS A 174 -4.76 23.90 4.71
N GLU A 175 -3.44 23.80 4.80
CA GLU A 175 -2.52 24.44 3.84
C GLU A 175 -2.64 23.82 2.45
N ASP A 176 -2.72 22.49 2.35
CA ASP A 176 -2.97 21.78 1.10
C ASP A 176 -4.30 22.17 0.45
N LEU A 177 -5.34 22.34 1.26
CA LEU A 177 -6.67 22.75 0.78
C LEU A 177 -6.63 24.17 0.23
N LYS A 178 -5.98 25.11 0.92
CA LYS A 178 -5.78 26.48 0.45
C LYS A 178 -5.00 26.52 -0.88
N ASN A 179 -3.95 25.69 -1.00
CA ASN A 179 -3.19 25.56 -2.24
C ASN A 179 -4.07 25.05 -3.39
N LYS A 180 -4.91 24.03 -3.13
CA LYS A 180 -5.85 23.51 -4.13
C LYS A 180 -6.92 24.53 -4.54
N GLU A 181 -7.44 25.32 -3.61
CA GLU A 181 -8.38 26.40 -3.90
C GLU A 181 -7.75 27.44 -4.83
N SER A 182 -6.50 27.87 -4.58
CA SER A 182 -5.79 28.79 -5.48
C SER A 182 -5.59 28.21 -6.89
N MET A 183 -5.33 26.91 -7.00
CA MET A 183 -5.18 26.23 -8.27
C MET A 183 -6.51 26.14 -9.03
N ILE A 184 -7.62 25.90 -8.32
CA ILE A 184 -8.96 25.91 -8.91
C ILE A 184 -9.29 27.29 -9.47
N GLU A 185 -9.00 28.37 -8.74
CA GLU A 185 -9.21 29.74 -9.20
C GLU A 185 -8.42 30.02 -10.49
N THR A 186 -7.16 29.60 -10.52
CA THR A 186 -6.30 29.71 -11.72
C THR A 186 -6.89 28.95 -12.91
N LEU A 187 -7.38 27.72 -12.69
CA LEU A 187 -8.00 26.90 -13.73
C LEU A 187 -9.32 27.48 -14.22
N GLN A 188 -10.12 28.08 -13.34
CA GLN A 188 -11.36 28.77 -13.70
C GLN A 188 -11.08 29.98 -14.60
N ASP A 189 -10.04 30.76 -14.30
CA ASP A 189 -9.60 31.87 -15.15
C ASP A 189 -9.12 31.39 -16.53
N MET A 190 -8.35 30.30 -16.57
CA MET A 190 -7.94 29.69 -17.84
C MET A 190 -9.14 29.22 -18.67
N ILE A 191 -10.12 28.56 -18.04
CA ILE A 191 -11.36 28.12 -18.70
C ILE A 191 -12.12 29.32 -19.25
N LYS A 192 -12.21 30.42 -18.49
CA LYS A 192 -12.88 31.66 -18.92
C LYS A 192 -12.19 32.26 -20.14
N GLN A 193 -10.85 32.37 -20.14
CA GLN A 193 -10.08 32.86 -21.28
C GLN A 193 -10.23 31.96 -22.52
N LEU A 194 -10.26 30.64 -22.35
CA LEU A 194 -10.49 29.70 -23.44
C LEU A 194 -11.92 29.84 -23.98
N SER A 195 -12.92 29.98 -23.11
CA SER A 195 -14.31 30.21 -23.50
C SER A 195 -14.47 31.50 -24.31
N GLU A 196 -13.79 32.57 -23.90
CA GLU A 196 -13.77 33.85 -24.64
C GLU A 196 -13.08 33.74 -26.00
N LYS A 197 -11.97 32.99 -26.10
CA LYS A 197 -11.31 32.71 -27.39
C LYS A 197 -12.20 31.89 -28.34
N ILE A 198 -12.89 30.88 -27.81
CA ILE A 198 -13.82 30.01 -28.56
C ILE A 198 -15.04 30.77 -29.07
N LYS A 199 -15.46 31.88 -28.43
CA LYS A 199 -16.59 32.70 -28.90
C LYS A 199 -16.35 33.42 -30.23
N SER A 200 -15.12 33.44 -30.75
CA SER A 200 -14.90 33.92 -32.12
C SER A 200 -15.37 32.86 -33.12
N GLU A 201 -16.37 33.19 -33.94
CA GLU A 201 -17.04 32.31 -34.90
C GLU A 201 -16.07 31.58 -35.86
N GLU A 202 -14.93 32.23 -36.14
CA GLU A 202 -13.84 31.72 -36.95
C GLU A 202 -13.05 30.58 -36.26
N THR A 203 -12.85 30.63 -34.94
CA THR A 203 -12.13 29.57 -34.19
C THR A 203 -12.99 28.34 -33.99
N MET A 204 -14.30 28.50 -33.76
CA MET A 204 -15.23 27.37 -33.70
C MET A 204 -15.36 26.65 -35.04
N SER A 205 -15.33 27.37 -36.16
CA SER A 205 -15.34 26.79 -37.50
C SER A 205 -14.03 26.03 -37.79
N ARG A 206 -12.88 26.59 -37.42
CA ARG A 206 -11.58 25.90 -37.51
C ARG A 206 -11.50 24.67 -36.60
N PHE A 207 -12.08 24.73 -35.40
CA PHE A 207 -12.13 23.59 -34.48
C PHE A 207 -13.01 22.45 -35.03
N LYS A 208 -14.20 22.76 -35.56
CA LYS A 208 -15.06 21.77 -36.23
C LYS A 208 -14.35 21.12 -37.43
N ALA A 209 -13.67 21.91 -38.25
CA ALA A 209 -12.88 21.38 -39.37
C ALA A 209 -11.72 20.48 -38.88
N SER A 210 -11.00 20.90 -37.83
CA SER A 210 -9.94 20.08 -37.22
C SER A 210 -10.47 18.79 -36.59
N LEU A 211 -11.67 18.79 -36.01
CA LEU A 211 -12.30 17.61 -35.43
C LEU A 211 -12.70 16.61 -36.53
N ALA A 212 -13.28 17.11 -37.63
CA ALA A 212 -13.63 16.30 -38.79
C ALA A 212 -12.39 15.62 -39.40
N LEU A 213 -11.30 16.38 -39.59
CA LEU A 213 -10.02 15.82 -40.04
C LEU A 213 -9.47 14.76 -39.07
N ARG A 214 -9.60 14.95 -37.75
CA ARG A 214 -9.19 13.93 -36.77
C ARG A 214 -10.00 12.64 -36.88
N MET A 215 -11.31 12.74 -37.08
CA MET A 215 -12.16 11.56 -37.28
C MET A 215 -11.78 10.81 -38.55
N GLU A 216 -11.51 11.52 -39.65
CA GLU A 216 -11.05 10.93 -40.91
C GLU A 216 -9.68 10.26 -40.76
N ILE A 217 -8.76 10.87 -40.01
CA ILE A 217 -7.45 10.26 -39.68
C ILE A 217 -7.63 8.95 -38.92
N GLU A 218 -8.53 8.89 -37.93
CA GLU A 218 -8.77 7.65 -37.20
C GLU A 218 -9.42 6.57 -38.06
N GLU A 219 -10.36 6.92 -38.94
CA GLU A 219 -10.89 5.96 -39.93
C GLU A 219 -9.80 5.42 -40.87
N LEU A 220 -8.90 6.29 -41.33
CA LEU A 220 -7.77 5.90 -42.17
C LEU A 220 -6.79 5.01 -41.41
N LYS A 221 -6.52 5.27 -40.13
CA LYS A 221 -5.69 4.39 -39.29
C LYS A 221 -6.29 3.00 -39.14
N VAL A 222 -7.61 2.91 -38.93
CA VAL A 222 -8.31 1.63 -38.86
C VAL A 222 -8.18 0.88 -40.20
N LYS A 223 -8.33 1.56 -41.34
CA LYS A 223 -8.11 0.97 -42.66
C LYS A 223 -6.67 0.50 -42.86
N ILE A 224 -5.67 1.31 -42.47
CA ILE A 224 -4.25 0.95 -42.54
C ILE A 224 -3.97 -0.29 -41.69
N SER A 225 -4.48 -0.36 -40.47
CA SER A 225 -4.29 -1.52 -39.60
C SER A 225 -4.91 -2.79 -40.20
N SER A 226 -6.10 -2.68 -40.81
CA SER A 226 -6.74 -3.78 -41.54
C SER A 226 -5.89 -4.26 -42.72
N ILE A 227 -5.38 -3.33 -43.54
CA ILE A 227 -4.52 -3.66 -44.69
C ILE A 227 -3.19 -4.29 -44.23
N GLN A 228 -2.57 -3.76 -43.16
CA GLN A 228 -1.35 -4.35 -42.59
C GLN A 228 -1.57 -5.78 -42.12
N LYS A 229 -2.72 -6.06 -41.49
CA LYS A 229 -3.09 -7.42 -41.11
C LYS A 229 -3.24 -8.33 -42.32
N GLN A 230 -3.98 -7.89 -43.35
CA GLN A 230 -4.13 -8.66 -44.60
C GLN A 230 -2.78 -8.94 -45.27
N LEU A 231 -1.87 -7.96 -45.26
CA LEU A 231 -0.54 -8.09 -45.86
C LEU A 231 0.34 -9.06 -45.06
N SER A 232 0.25 -9.05 -43.73
CA SER A 232 0.89 -10.04 -42.86
C SER A 232 0.38 -11.46 -43.16
N ASP A 233 -0.93 -11.64 -43.25
CA ASP A 233 -1.55 -12.95 -43.53
C ASP A 233 -1.14 -13.45 -44.93
N LYS A 234 -1.10 -12.56 -45.92
CA LYS A 234 -0.64 -12.91 -47.28
C LYS A 234 0.84 -13.25 -47.34
N ASN A 235 1.70 -12.55 -46.59
CA ASN A 235 3.11 -12.90 -46.50
C ASN A 235 3.34 -14.25 -45.83
N GLN A 236 2.55 -14.59 -44.80
CA GLN A 236 2.61 -15.93 -44.20
C GLN A 236 2.15 -17.01 -45.19
N GLN A 237 1.10 -16.74 -45.98
CA GLN A 237 0.65 -17.65 -47.02
C GLN A 237 1.74 -17.87 -48.08
N LEU A 238 2.35 -16.78 -48.56
CA LEU A 238 3.42 -16.83 -49.56
C LEU A 238 4.65 -17.59 -49.05
N LYS A 239 4.99 -17.43 -47.77
CA LYS A 239 6.07 -18.21 -47.14
C LYS A 239 5.78 -19.71 -47.16
N LYS A 240 4.55 -20.13 -46.80
CA LYS A 240 4.14 -21.54 -46.84
C LYS A 240 4.16 -22.11 -48.26
N GLU A 241 3.70 -21.34 -49.24
CA GLU A 241 3.75 -21.75 -50.65
C GLU A 241 5.18 -21.87 -51.16
N SER A 242 6.09 -20.98 -50.74
CA SER A 242 7.52 -21.08 -51.04
C SER A 242 8.18 -22.31 -50.42
N GLU A 243 7.87 -22.64 -49.16
CA GLU A 243 8.36 -23.85 -48.49
C GLU A 243 7.86 -25.12 -49.21
N ASN A 244 6.57 -25.15 -49.59
CA ASN A 244 6.01 -26.26 -50.36
C ASN A 244 6.66 -26.40 -51.74
N MET A 245 6.95 -25.29 -52.42
CA MET A 245 7.63 -25.30 -53.71
C MET A 245 9.06 -25.85 -53.59
N GLN A 246 9.76 -25.52 -52.50
CA GLN A 246 11.09 -26.08 -52.23
C GLN A 246 11.03 -27.59 -52.01
N LEU A 247 10.07 -28.08 -51.21
CA LEU A 247 9.87 -29.52 -50.99
C LEU A 247 9.55 -30.26 -52.30
N LEU A 248 8.76 -29.65 -53.18
CA LEU A 248 8.47 -30.20 -54.51
C LEU A 248 9.71 -30.24 -55.40
N GLN A 249 10.57 -29.22 -55.35
CA GLN A 249 11.83 -29.20 -56.08
C GLN A 249 12.78 -30.29 -55.58
N GLU A 250 12.93 -30.44 -54.25
CA GLU A 250 13.73 -31.51 -53.64
C GLU A 250 13.22 -32.89 -54.07
N SER A 251 11.89 -33.11 -54.00
CA SER A 251 11.27 -34.36 -54.46
C SER A 251 11.50 -34.64 -55.94
N LEU A 252 11.50 -33.60 -56.79
CA LEU A 252 11.77 -33.73 -58.22
C LEU A 252 13.23 -34.10 -58.48
N THR A 253 14.17 -33.50 -57.73
CA THR A 253 15.59 -33.84 -57.80
C THR A 253 15.81 -35.30 -57.43
N ASP A 254 15.21 -35.78 -56.33
CA ASP A 254 15.30 -37.18 -55.91
C ASP A 254 14.76 -38.14 -56.99
N LEU A 255 13.67 -37.78 -57.66
CA LEU A 255 13.11 -38.57 -58.76
C LEU A 255 14.01 -38.58 -60.00
N ILE A 256 14.67 -37.47 -60.31
CA ILE A 256 15.65 -37.39 -61.41
C ILE A 256 16.86 -38.26 -61.10
N ASP A 257 17.41 -38.17 -59.88
CA ASP A 257 18.55 -38.98 -59.45
C ASP A 257 18.21 -40.47 -59.46
N TYR A 258 17.03 -40.84 -58.96
CA TYR A 258 16.53 -42.22 -59.03
C TYR A 258 16.40 -42.71 -60.48
N LYS A 259 15.86 -41.88 -61.38
CA LYS A 259 15.76 -42.19 -62.80
C LYS A 259 17.14 -42.43 -63.42
N LEU A 260 18.13 -41.58 -63.12
CA LEU A 260 19.50 -41.72 -63.61
C LEU A 260 20.16 -43.02 -63.11
N VAL A 261 19.98 -43.36 -61.82
CA VAL A 261 20.47 -44.62 -61.26
C VAL A 261 19.85 -45.83 -61.96
N MET A 262 18.54 -45.79 -62.21
CA MET A 262 17.85 -46.87 -62.94
C MET A 262 18.33 -46.98 -64.39
N GLN A 263 18.50 -45.86 -65.10
CA GLN A 263 19.05 -45.87 -66.46
C GLN A 263 20.47 -46.43 -66.51
N HIS A 264 21.32 -46.11 -65.53
CA HIS A 264 22.67 -46.66 -65.46
C HIS A 264 22.65 -48.18 -65.21
N ARG A 265 21.81 -48.64 -64.28
CA ARG A 265 21.63 -50.06 -63.99
C ARG A 265 21.07 -50.84 -65.20
N ASP A 266 20.13 -50.24 -65.93
CA ASP A 266 19.59 -50.84 -67.16
C ASP A 266 20.68 -50.94 -68.24
N ALA A 267 21.55 -49.92 -68.37
CA ALA A 267 22.69 -49.97 -69.28
C ALA A 267 23.70 -51.06 -68.91
N GLU A 268 24.09 -51.18 -67.64
CA GLU A 268 24.96 -52.25 -67.14
C GLU A 268 24.35 -53.64 -67.37
N THR A 269 23.05 -53.78 -67.10
CA THR A 269 22.32 -55.04 -67.31
C THR A 269 22.29 -55.41 -68.80
N ARG A 270 22.07 -54.44 -69.69
CA ARG A 270 22.12 -54.65 -71.15
C ARG A 270 23.51 -55.08 -71.59
N GLU A 271 24.58 -54.42 -71.13
CA GLU A 271 25.96 -54.77 -71.48
C GLU A 271 26.32 -56.19 -71.00
N PHE A 272 25.94 -56.53 -69.78
CA PHE A 272 26.10 -57.88 -69.23
C PHE A 272 25.36 -58.94 -70.06
N LEU A 273 24.09 -58.70 -70.40
CA LEU A 273 23.29 -59.64 -71.20
C LEU A 273 23.83 -59.80 -72.62
N LYS A 274 24.32 -58.73 -73.26
CA LYS A 274 25.00 -58.81 -74.56
C LYS A 274 26.27 -59.65 -74.47
N SER A 275 27.10 -59.43 -73.46
CA SER A 275 28.30 -60.25 -73.23
C SER A 275 27.95 -61.72 -72.97
N LEU A 276 26.87 -61.98 -72.23
CA LEU A 276 26.38 -63.34 -72.00
C LEU A 276 25.92 -64.02 -73.30
N LEU A 277 25.17 -63.31 -74.16
CA LEU A 277 24.76 -63.81 -75.48
C LEU A 277 25.97 -64.18 -76.35
N GLU A 278 27.01 -63.34 -76.40
CA GLU A 278 28.25 -63.63 -77.15
C GLU A 278 28.94 -64.91 -76.67
N VAL A 279 28.93 -65.17 -75.35
CA VAL A 279 29.51 -66.39 -74.76
C VAL A 279 28.66 -67.62 -75.05
N LEU A 280 27.33 -67.48 -75.09
CA LEU A 280 26.40 -68.59 -75.30
C LEU A 280 26.22 -68.97 -76.79
N ALA A 281 26.34 -68.00 -77.70
CA ALA A 281 26.12 -68.17 -79.15
C ALA A 281 26.87 -69.33 -79.84
N PRO A 282 28.10 -69.75 -79.43
CA PRO A 282 28.80 -70.87 -80.08
C PRO A 282 28.28 -72.26 -79.72
N HIS A 283 27.34 -72.38 -78.78
CA HIS A 283 26.87 -73.66 -78.26
C HIS A 283 25.51 -74.07 -78.85
N ASP A 284 25.48 -75.18 -79.60
CA ASP A 284 24.25 -75.75 -80.20
C ASP A 284 23.45 -76.65 -79.22
N ASP A 285 23.33 -76.24 -77.95
CA ASP A 285 22.52 -76.97 -76.96
C ASP A 285 21.09 -76.39 -76.93
N GLU A 286 20.07 -77.26 -76.99
CA GLU A 286 18.65 -76.87 -77.07
C GLU A 286 18.22 -75.97 -75.90
N PHE A 287 18.75 -76.21 -74.69
CA PHE A 287 18.46 -75.37 -73.53
C PHE A 287 19.12 -73.99 -73.64
N LEU A 288 20.31 -73.91 -74.23
CA LEU A 288 21.01 -72.64 -74.43
C LEU A 288 20.33 -71.77 -75.50
N LEU A 289 19.76 -72.39 -76.55
CA LEU A 289 18.96 -71.68 -77.55
C LEU A 289 17.69 -71.05 -76.95
N GLU A 290 16.96 -71.78 -76.09
CA GLU A 290 15.79 -71.20 -75.40
C GLU A 290 16.18 -70.07 -74.45
N LEU A 291 17.35 -70.16 -73.81
CA LEU A 291 17.87 -69.11 -72.95
C LEU A 291 18.26 -67.85 -73.75
N ILE A 292 18.86 -68.02 -74.93
CA ILE A 292 19.19 -66.93 -75.86
C ILE A 292 17.92 -66.19 -76.27
N ASP A 293 16.89 -66.90 -76.74
CA ASP A 293 15.62 -66.29 -77.17
C ASP A 293 14.99 -65.44 -76.04
N ARG A 294 15.01 -65.96 -74.80
CA ARG A 294 14.48 -65.22 -73.64
C ARG A 294 15.30 -63.98 -73.29
N ILE A 295 16.63 -64.02 -73.46
CA ILE A 295 17.49 -62.85 -73.23
C ILE A 295 17.25 -61.80 -74.32
N GLU A 296 17.13 -62.21 -75.58
CA GLU A 296 16.82 -61.30 -76.70
C GLU A 296 15.44 -60.65 -76.54
N ASP A 297 14.42 -61.42 -76.17
CA ASP A 297 13.08 -60.90 -75.85
C ASP A 297 13.12 -59.86 -74.71
N TYR A 298 13.92 -60.12 -73.67
CA TYR A 298 14.07 -59.19 -72.57
C TYR A 298 14.81 -57.91 -72.98
N LEU A 299 15.87 -58.01 -73.78
CA LEU A 299 16.58 -56.85 -74.34
C LEU A 299 15.65 -55.98 -75.20
N ASN A 300 14.85 -56.61 -76.07
CA ASN A 300 13.85 -55.92 -76.90
C ASN A 300 12.78 -55.21 -76.04
N HIS A 301 12.44 -55.76 -74.87
CA HIS A 301 11.48 -55.14 -73.96
C HIS A 301 12.03 -53.87 -73.28
N ILE A 302 13.33 -53.86 -72.92
CA ILE A 302 13.97 -52.68 -72.29
C ILE A 302 14.25 -51.58 -73.33
N GLU A 303 14.39 -51.91 -74.62
CA GLU A 303 14.58 -50.90 -75.69
C GLU A 303 13.38 -49.95 -75.89
N TRP A 304 12.19 -50.26 -75.38
CA TRP A 304 11.00 -49.41 -75.53
C TRP A 304 10.94 -48.22 -74.56
N ILE A 305 11.93 -47.99 -73.71
CA ILE A 305 11.99 -46.77 -72.89
C ILE A 305 12.55 -45.65 -73.78
N PRO A 306 11.74 -44.69 -74.26
CA PRO A 306 12.22 -43.68 -75.20
C PRO A 306 13.24 -42.78 -74.51
N GLU A 307 14.40 -42.59 -75.12
CA GLU A 307 15.26 -41.45 -74.82
C GLU A 307 14.45 -40.18 -75.14
N MET A 308 14.06 -39.46 -74.10
CA MET A 308 13.43 -38.15 -74.24
C MET A 308 14.53 -37.11 -74.15
N ASP A 309 14.87 -36.51 -75.30
CA ASP A 309 15.63 -35.26 -75.42
C ASP A 309 14.95 -34.10 -74.68
#